data_AF-A0A920SNT1-F1
#
_entry.id   AF-A0A920SNT1-F1
#
_cell.length_a   1.000
_cell.length_b   1.000
_cell.length_c   1.000
_cell.angle_alpha   90.00
_cell.angle_beta   90.00
_cell.angle_gamma   90.00
#
_symmetry.space_group_name_H-M   'P 1'
#
loop_
_entity.id
_entity.type
_entity.pdbx_description
1 polymer ?
#
loop_
_entity_poly.entity_id
_entity_poly.type
_entity_poly.pdbx_seq_one_letter_code
_entity_poly.pdbx_strand_id
1 'polypeptide(L)'
;MGFRKWIGGLVLVLLIIIPGLGVSQELADLDYDKLSFRGVGIEWGKLYPTRVDQTESYGIRVDLGYLGPGLRILPGVSYWTSPLTTREIARLEDRVESLVQSQTDGDHQLSTWG
;
A
#
# COMPACT_ATOMS: atom_id res chain seq x y z
N MET A 1 -41.01 27.83 8.05
CA MET A 1 -40.11 26.70 7.73
C MET A 1 -38.94 26.74 8.71
N GLY A 2 -38.90 25.73 9.58
CA GLY A 2 -38.49 25.92 10.97
C GLY A 2 -36.98 25.87 11.24
N PHE A 3 -36.60 26.68 12.23
CA PHE A 3 -35.34 26.76 12.96
C PHE A 3 -34.66 25.38 13.23
N ARG A 4 -35.46 24.31 13.33
CA ARG A 4 -34.99 22.92 13.50
C ARG A 4 -34.15 22.39 12.32
N LYS A 5 -34.40 22.86 11.09
CA LYS A 5 -33.57 22.53 9.91
C LYS A 5 -32.22 23.23 9.93
N TRP A 6 -32.17 24.43 10.50
CA TRP A 6 -30.93 25.20 10.66
C TRP A 6 -30.02 24.59 11.72
N ILE A 7 -30.58 24.13 12.83
CA ILE A 7 -29.81 23.42 13.87
C ILE A 7 -29.22 22.11 13.31
N GLY A 8 -30.01 21.34 12.57
CA GLY A 8 -29.51 20.11 11.91
C GLY A 8 -28.39 20.38 10.92
N GLY A 9 -28.51 21.44 10.10
CA GLY A 9 -27.47 21.87 9.18
C GLY A 9 -26.20 22.34 9.90
N LEU A 10 -26.34 23.07 11.00
CA LEU A 10 -25.21 23.60 11.78
C LEU A 10 -24.45 22.46 12.49
N VAL A 11 -25.15 21.46 13.02
CA VAL A 11 -24.53 20.25 13.60
C VAL A 11 -23.79 19.43 12.54
N LEU A 12 -24.37 19.30 11.34
CA LEU A 12 -23.71 18.60 10.22
C LEU A 12 -22.43 19.33 9.78
N VAL A 13 -22.48 20.66 9.68
CA VAL A 13 -21.30 21.49 9.37
C VAL A 13 -20.24 21.38 10.49
N LEU A 14 -20.66 21.39 11.77
CA LEU A 14 -19.75 21.21 12.90
C LEU A 14 -19.06 19.84 12.89
N LEU A 15 -19.77 18.77 12.49
CA LEU A 15 -19.22 17.43 12.33
C LEU A 15 -18.23 17.31 11.17
N ILE A 16 -18.41 18.10 10.10
CA ILE A 16 -17.48 18.15 8.96
C ILE A 16 -16.23 18.99 9.30
N ILE A 17 -16.34 19.97 10.20
CA ILE A 17 -15.22 20.82 10.66
C ILE A 17 -14.54 20.25 11.92
N ILE A 18 -14.66 18.94 12.18
CA ILE A 18 -13.64 18.28 13.00
C ILE A 18 -12.59 17.79 11.99
N PRO A 19 -11.60 18.62 11.59
CA PRO A 19 -10.41 18.05 11.01
C PRO A 19 -9.87 17.16 12.12
N GLY A 20 -9.93 15.84 11.93
CA GLY A 20 -9.08 14.96 12.69
C GLY A 20 -7.70 15.58 12.59
N LEU A 21 -7.12 15.96 13.72
CA LEU A 21 -5.74 16.38 13.87
C LEU A 21 -4.85 15.17 13.57
N GLY A 22 -4.99 14.60 12.39
CA GLY A 22 -4.03 13.70 11.79
C GLY A 22 -2.91 14.58 11.28
N VAL A 23 -2.08 15.06 12.21
CA VAL A 23 -0.71 15.41 11.88
C VAL A 23 -0.16 14.16 11.21
N SER A 24 0.24 14.26 9.95
CA SER A 24 1.03 13.21 9.32
C SER A 24 2.34 13.15 10.11
N GLN A 25 2.39 12.31 11.14
CA GLN A 25 3.64 11.99 11.81
C GLN A 25 4.48 11.25 10.78
N GLU A 26 5.68 11.76 10.51
CA GLU A 26 6.65 10.99 9.75
C GLU A 26 6.89 9.67 10.49
N LEU A 27 7.22 8.60 9.76
CA LEU A 27 7.52 7.31 10.39
C LEU A 27 8.60 7.44 11.48
N ALA A 28 9.51 8.41 11.36
CA ALA A 28 10.56 8.68 12.34
C ALA A 28 10.06 9.29 13.66
N ASP A 29 8.89 9.94 13.67
CA ASP A 29 8.30 10.57 14.86
C ASP A 29 7.49 9.58 15.73
N LEU A 30 7.36 8.32 15.28
CA LEU A 30 6.70 7.28 16.03
C LEU A 30 7.65 6.71 17.11
N ASP A 31 7.19 6.67 18.36
CA ASP A 31 7.96 6.16 19.50
C ASP A 31 8.07 4.62 19.48
N TYR A 32 9.06 4.09 18.76
CA TYR A 32 9.30 2.65 18.60
C TYR A 32 9.80 1.96 19.88
N ASP A 33 10.20 2.70 20.92
CA ASP A 33 10.79 2.12 22.15
C ASP A 33 9.79 1.23 22.93
N LYS A 34 8.50 1.34 22.62
CA LYS A 34 7.44 0.53 23.25
C LYS A 34 7.02 -0.70 22.44
N LEU A 35 7.63 -0.93 21.28
CA LEU A 35 7.43 -2.17 20.55
C LEU A 35 7.97 -3.34 21.37
N SER A 36 7.10 -4.31 21.61
CA SER A 36 7.41 -5.49 22.39
C SER A 36 6.96 -6.70 21.61
N PHE A 37 7.87 -7.68 21.45
CA PHE A 37 7.51 -8.94 20.83
C PHE A 37 6.38 -9.60 21.62
N ARG A 38 5.26 -9.87 20.95
CA ARG A 38 4.05 -10.46 21.53
C ARG A 38 3.68 -11.81 20.94
N GLY A 39 4.19 -12.13 19.76
CA GLY A 39 3.95 -13.43 19.15
C GLY A 39 4.33 -13.53 17.68
N VAL A 40 4.07 -14.72 17.14
CA VAL A 40 4.26 -15.05 15.73
C VAL A 40 2.94 -15.60 15.18
N GLY A 41 2.55 -15.12 14.01
CA GLY A 41 1.47 -15.67 13.20
C GLY A 41 2.03 -16.43 12.00
N ILE A 42 1.41 -17.55 11.65
CA ILE A 42 1.69 -18.29 10.43
C ILE A 42 0.55 -18.03 9.46
N GLU A 43 0.90 -17.77 8.21
CA GLU A 43 -0.05 -17.53 7.14
C GLU A 43 0.08 -18.61 6.08
N TRP A 44 -1.05 -19.15 5.65
CA TRP A 44 -1.12 -20.07 4.53
C TRP A 44 -2.36 -19.77 3.71
N GLY A 45 -2.19 -19.66 2.41
CA GLY A 45 -3.28 -19.32 1.50
C GLY A 45 -2.95 -19.62 0.06
N LYS A 46 -3.94 -19.39 -0.81
CA LYS A 46 -3.81 -19.59 -2.25
C LYS A 46 -3.92 -18.25 -2.96
N LEU A 47 -2.97 -17.97 -3.85
CA LEU A 47 -3.00 -16.82 -4.73
C LEU A 47 -3.73 -17.19 -6.03
N TYR A 48 -4.58 -16.28 -6.48
CA TYR A 48 -5.33 -16.38 -7.73
C TYR A 48 -4.90 -15.30 -8.73
N PRO A 49 -3.62 -15.30 -9.15
CA PRO A 49 -3.14 -14.34 -10.14
C PRO A 49 -3.80 -14.57 -11.50
N THR A 50 -3.99 -13.50 -12.27
CA THR A 50 -4.66 -13.56 -13.58
C THR A 50 -3.73 -13.91 -14.73
N ARG A 51 -2.40 -13.96 -14.50
CA ARG A 51 -1.38 -14.10 -15.56
C ARG A 51 -0.40 -15.28 -15.35
N VAL A 52 -0.45 -15.93 -14.20
CA VAL A 52 0.37 -17.10 -13.86
C VAL A 52 -0.50 -18.15 -13.20
N ASP A 53 0.05 -19.35 -13.03
CA ASP A 53 -0.67 -20.44 -12.38
C ASP A 53 -1.03 -20.10 -10.93
N GLN A 54 -2.13 -20.67 -10.45
CA GLN A 54 -2.50 -20.53 -9.04
C GLN A 54 -1.40 -21.15 -8.18
N THR A 55 -0.88 -20.38 -7.22
CA THR A 55 0.18 -20.83 -6.34
C THR A 55 -0.24 -20.75 -4.89
N GLU A 56 0.29 -21.66 -4.09
CA GLU A 56 0.25 -21.53 -2.64
C GLU A 56 1.19 -20.41 -2.20
N SER A 57 0.82 -19.74 -1.11
CA SER A 57 1.61 -18.73 -0.43
C SER A 57 1.72 -19.07 1.03
N TYR A 58 2.93 -18.91 1.55
CA TYR A 58 3.30 -19.17 2.93
C TYR A 58 3.87 -17.89 3.52
N GLY A 59 3.50 -17.56 4.74
CA GLY A 59 3.97 -16.33 5.37
C GLY A 59 4.17 -16.47 6.86
N ILE A 60 4.97 -15.56 7.39
CA ILE A 60 5.12 -15.35 8.83
C ILE A 60 4.83 -13.88 9.13
N ARG A 61 4.18 -13.64 10.27
CA ARG A 61 4.00 -12.30 10.83
C ARG A 61 4.54 -12.28 12.25
N VAL A 62 5.18 -11.19 12.61
CA VAL A 62 5.65 -10.95 13.98
C VAL A 62 4.79 -9.84 14.57
N ASP A 63 4.22 -10.07 15.74
CA ASP A 63 3.45 -9.06 16.45
C ASP A 63 4.35 -8.29 17.41
N LEU A 64 4.47 -6.98 17.18
CA LEU A 64 5.29 -6.08 18.00
C LEU A 64 4.45 -5.19 18.93
N GLY A 65 3.14 -5.42 18.99
CA GLY A 65 2.23 -4.64 19.81
C GLY A 65 1.83 -3.30 19.19
N TYR A 66 1.49 -2.34 20.05
CA TYR A 66 0.93 -1.05 19.63
C TYR A 66 1.97 0.06 19.69
N LEU A 67 2.03 0.84 18.60
CA LEU A 67 2.83 2.04 18.45
C LEU A 67 1.93 3.26 18.69
N GLY A 68 1.65 3.53 19.97
CA GLY A 68 0.70 4.57 20.39
C GLY A 68 -0.78 4.13 20.38
N PRO A 69 -1.73 5.06 20.53
CA PRO A 69 -3.16 4.75 20.60
C PRO A 69 -3.69 4.21 19.27
N GLY A 70 -4.05 2.92 19.23
CA GLY A 70 -4.81 2.31 18.13
C GLY A 70 -4.01 1.81 16.92
N LEU A 71 -2.70 2.05 16.85
CA LEU A 71 -1.84 1.55 15.77
C LEU A 71 -1.09 0.29 16.20
N ARG A 72 -1.38 -0.87 15.60
CA ARG A 72 -0.68 -2.13 15.87
C ARG A 72 0.33 -2.45 14.77
N ILE A 73 1.53 -2.86 15.14
CA ILE A 73 2.62 -3.14 14.22
C ILE A 73 2.80 -4.66 14.07
N LEU A 74 2.54 -5.16 12.86
CA LEU A 74 2.67 -6.57 12.49
C LEU A 74 3.50 -6.72 11.21
N PRO A 75 4.82 -6.55 11.26
CA PRO A 75 5.67 -6.86 10.11
C PRO A 75 5.48 -8.31 9.69
N GLY A 76 5.46 -8.54 8.38
CA GLY A 76 5.29 -9.86 7.80
C GLY A 76 6.11 -10.04 6.55
N VAL A 77 6.52 -11.28 6.31
CA VAL A 77 7.12 -11.70 5.04
C VAL A 77 6.36 -12.90 4.52
N SER A 78 6.09 -12.89 3.22
CA SER A 78 5.39 -13.97 2.53
C SER A 78 6.21 -14.45 1.35
N TYR A 79 6.26 -15.76 1.17
CA TYR A 79 6.90 -16.43 0.06
C TYR A 79 5.84 -17.14 -0.80
N TRP A 80 6.03 -17.05 -2.12
CA TRP A 80 5.27 -17.78 -3.12
C TRP A 80 6.13 -17.91 -4.38
N THR A 81 5.85 -18.92 -5.20
CA THR A 81 6.55 -19.13 -6.46
C THR A 81 5.59 -19.68 -7.50
N SER A 82 5.60 -19.10 -8.69
CA SER A 82 4.80 -19.59 -9.82
C SER A 82 5.62 -19.53 -11.09
N PRO A 83 5.61 -20.60 -11.92
CA PRO A 83 6.23 -20.53 -13.23
C PRO A 83 5.53 -19.46 -14.08
N LEU A 84 6.32 -18.66 -14.78
CA LEU A 84 5.83 -17.81 -15.88
C LEU A 84 5.81 -18.66 -17.15
N THR A 85 4.73 -18.55 -17.93
CA THR A 85 4.69 -19.19 -19.24
C THR A 85 5.62 -18.46 -20.21
N THR A 86 6.19 -19.16 -21.19
CA THR A 86 7.06 -18.55 -22.23
C THR A 86 6.39 -17.37 -22.95
N ARG A 87 5.07 -17.42 -23.14
CA ARG A 87 4.30 -16.32 -23.75
C ARG A 87 4.25 -15.08 -22.87
N GLU A 88 4.15 -15.25 -21.55
CA GLU A 88 4.10 -14.12 -20.61
C GLU A 88 5.50 -13.50 -20.44
N ILE A 89 6.56 -14.31 -20.54
CA ILE A 89 7.95 -13.82 -20.59
C ILE A 89 8.16 -12.94 -21.82
N ALA A 90 7.85 -13.42 -23.02
CA ALA A 90 8.01 -12.64 -24.26
C ALA A 90 7.22 -11.31 -24.22
N ARG A 91 5.99 -11.33 -23.70
CA ARG A 91 5.19 -10.12 -23.53
C ARG A 91 5.81 -9.13 -22.52
N LEU A 92 6.46 -9.63 -21.47
CA LEU A 92 7.17 -8.78 -20.51
C LEU A 92 8.37 -8.11 -21.20
N GLU A 93 9.13 -8.86 -21.99
CA GLU A 93 10.26 -8.35 -22.78
C GLU A 93 9.82 -7.23 -23.72
N ASP A 94 8.77 -7.45 -24.52
CA ASP A 94 8.20 -6.44 -25.43
C ASP A 94 7.81 -5.15 -24.70
N ARG A 95 7.22 -5.27 -23.50
CA ARG A 95 6.79 -4.12 -22.69
C ARG A 95 7.97 -3.36 -22.11
N VAL A 96 9.01 -4.06 -21.68
CA VAL A 96 10.24 -3.44 -21.18
C VAL A 96 10.94 -2.70 -22.31
N GLU A 97 11.04 -3.31 -23.49
CA GLU A 97 11.62 -2.67 -24.68
C GLU A 97 10.86 -1.40 -25.05
N SER A 98 9.53 -1.48 -25.15
CA SER A 98 8.67 -0.33 -25.44
C SER A 98 8.80 0.79 -24.39
N LEU A 99 8.91 0.43 -23.11
CA LEU A 99 9.09 1.40 -22.03
C LEU A 99 10.44 2.12 -22.17
N VAL A 100 11.53 1.38 -22.38
CA VAL A 100 12.88 1.94 -22.56
C VAL A 100 12.93 2.87 -23.77
N GLN A 101 12.35 2.47 -24.91
CA GLN A 101 12.26 3.31 -26.10
C GLN A 101 11.50 4.60 -25.80
N SER A 102 10.32 4.53 -25.16
CA SER A 102 9.53 5.71 -24.82
C SER A 102 10.24 6.71 -23.89
N GLN A 103 11.03 6.20 -22.94
CA GLN A 103 11.76 7.04 -21.98
C GLN A 103 13.01 7.64 -22.61
N THR A 104 13.69 6.88 -23.47
CA THR A 104 14.91 7.34 -24.17
C THR A 104 14.56 8.36 -25.26
N ASP A 105 13.47 8.16 -26.01
CA ASP A 105 13.00 9.11 -27.02
C ASP A 105 12.44 10.40 -26.39
N GLY A 106 11.80 10.29 -25.21
CA GLY A 106 11.33 11.43 -24.42
C GLY A 106 12.48 12.33 -23.95
N ASP A 107 13.61 11.75 -23.54
CA ASP A 107 14.83 12.47 -23.16
C ASP A 107 15.55 13.09 -24.38
N HIS A 108 15.49 12.44 -25.55
CA HIS A 108 16.07 12.99 -26.79
C HIS A 108 15.29 14.20 -27.34
N GLN A 109 13.98 14.30 -27.11
CA GLN A 109 13.19 15.48 -27.49
C GLN A 109 13.46 16.72 -26.62
N LEU A 110 13.91 16.54 -25.37
CA LEU A 110 14.22 17.66 -24.46
C LEU A 110 15.63 18.22 -24.64
N SER A 111 16.56 17.46 -25.25
CA SER A 111 17.95 17.88 -25.48
C SER A 111 18.22 18.57 -26.82
N THR A 112 17.24 18.59 -27.73
CA THR A 112 17.36 19.20 -29.07
C THR A 112 16.90 20.66 -29.15
N TRP A 113 16.50 21.26 -28.02
CA TRP A 113 16.12 22.68 -27.90
C TRP A 113 16.89 23.42 -26.77
N GLY A 114 18.09 22.94 -26.42
CA GLY A 114 19.02 23.59 -25.48
C GLY A 114 20.17 24.30 -26.19
#